data_AF-A0ABD5WSB8-F1
#
_entry.id   AF-A0ABD5WSB8-F1
#
_cell.length_a   1.000
_cell.length_b   1.000
_cell.length_c   1.000
_cell.angle_alpha   90.00
_cell.angle_beta   90.00
_cell.angle_gamma   90.00
#
_symmetry.space_group_name_H-M   'P 1'
#
loop_
_entity.id
_entity.type
_entity.pdbx_description
1 polymer ?
#
loop_
_entity_poly.entity_id
_entity_poly.type
_entity_poly.pdbx_seq_one_letter_code
_entity_poly.pdbx_strand_id
1 'polypeptide(L)'
;MQVWFHESETDIEFVPGQYVTLRGPNGDFTVRQPSERDVVFRCTGTGVAPFRNTIAYTFEEGRDVYEGTERDFWLFLGTGWEDDVAYREKFERLADGRDNFHFVPTLSREEYLTDWDGETRYVQQTLLKYVESEG
;
A
#
# COMPACT_ATOMS: atom_id res chain seq x y z
N MET A 1 -14.68 34.27 -1.65
CA MET A 1 -15.51 33.93 -2.83
C MET A 1 -15.93 32.46 -2.68
N GLN A 2 -17.21 32.19 -2.46
CA GLN A 2 -17.76 30.85 -2.21
C GLN A 2 -17.94 30.08 -3.52
N VAL A 3 -17.62 28.79 -3.51
CA VAL A 3 -17.97 27.85 -4.59
C VAL A 3 -18.98 26.87 -4.04
N TRP A 4 -20.11 26.74 -4.74
CA TRP A 4 -21.17 25.77 -4.50
C TRP A 4 -20.93 24.54 -5.39
N PHE A 5 -21.15 23.33 -4.86
CA PHE A 5 -21.26 22.12 -5.68
C PHE A 5 -22.74 21.74 -5.79
N HIS A 6 -23.24 21.60 -7.02
CA HIS A 6 -24.56 21.07 -7.31
C HIS A 6 -24.40 19.56 -7.62
N GLU A 7 -25.21 18.71 -6.97
CA GLU A 7 -25.12 17.24 -6.97
C GLU A 7 -25.40 16.53 -8.32
N SER A 8 -25.22 17.17 -9.48
CA SER A 8 -25.76 16.64 -10.76
C SER A 8 -24.76 16.17 -11.82
N GLU A 9 -23.46 16.03 -11.53
CA GLU A 9 -22.49 15.59 -12.55
C GLU A 9 -21.66 14.40 -12.05
N THR A 10 -22.08 13.18 -12.42
CA THR A 10 -21.44 11.92 -12.01
C THR A 10 -20.36 11.42 -12.99
N ASP A 11 -20.11 12.11 -14.10
CA ASP A 11 -19.10 11.73 -15.09
C ASP A 11 -18.13 12.88 -15.37
N ILE A 12 -17.19 13.11 -14.45
CA ILE A 12 -16.09 14.06 -14.67
C ILE A 12 -14.96 13.30 -15.36
N GLU A 13 -14.78 13.54 -16.66
CA GLU A 13 -13.63 13.04 -17.43
C GLU A 13 -12.54 14.12 -17.48
N PHE A 14 -11.31 13.76 -17.11
CA PHE A 14 -10.16 14.67 -17.18
C PHE A 14 -9.39 14.48 -18.49
N VAL A 15 -9.10 15.57 -19.20
CA VAL A 15 -8.29 15.54 -20.42
C VAL A 15 -6.88 16.12 -20.20
N PRO A 16 -5.86 15.64 -20.93
CA PRO A 16 -4.54 16.26 -20.90
C PRO A 16 -4.60 17.76 -21.20
N GLY A 17 -3.95 18.57 -20.37
CA GLY A 17 -3.96 20.04 -20.48
C GLY A 17 -5.09 20.75 -19.72
N GLN A 18 -6.02 20.01 -19.11
CA GLN A 18 -7.04 20.59 -18.25
C GLN A 18 -6.43 21.16 -16.96
N TYR A 19 -6.80 22.40 -16.64
CA TYR A 19 -6.39 23.04 -15.39
C TYR A 19 -7.22 22.48 -14.22
N VAL A 20 -6.53 22.00 -13.19
CA VAL A 20 -7.12 21.58 -11.93
C VAL A 20 -6.64 22.48 -10.81
N THR A 21 -7.52 22.83 -9.87
CA THR A 21 -7.16 23.63 -8.70
C THR A 21 -6.84 22.70 -7.54
N LEU A 22 -5.62 22.76 -7.02
CA LEU A 22 -5.18 21.99 -5.86
C LEU A 22 -5.20 22.87 -4.60
N ARG A 23 -5.46 22.27 -3.44
CA ARG A 23 -5.31 22.89 -2.12
C ARG A 23 -4.58 21.92 -1.18
N GLY A 24 -3.76 22.45 -0.27
CA GLY A 24 -2.86 21.64 0.57
C GLY A 24 -1.42 21.69 0.04
N PRO A 25 -0.44 21.02 0.70
CA PRO A 25 -0.53 19.70 1.33
C PRO A 25 -1.25 19.69 2.68
N ASN A 26 -1.93 18.59 2.98
CA ASN A 26 -2.60 18.36 4.26
C ASN A 26 -2.30 16.94 4.74
N GLY A 27 -2.21 16.74 6.06
CA GLY A 27 -2.05 15.43 6.69
C GLY A 27 -0.64 15.17 7.24
N ASP A 28 -0.57 14.41 8.33
CA ASP A 28 0.66 14.09 9.05
C ASP A 28 1.13 12.63 8.81
N PHE A 29 0.61 12.00 7.76
CA PHE A 29 0.89 10.60 7.43
C PHE A 29 2.29 10.44 6.83
N THR A 30 3.27 10.43 7.71
CA THR A 30 4.70 10.46 7.38
C THR A 30 5.42 9.29 8.04
N VAL A 31 6.55 8.90 7.45
CA VAL A 31 7.42 7.86 8.02
C VAL A 31 8.05 8.41 9.29
N ARG A 32 7.84 7.73 10.41
CA ARG A 32 8.51 8.06 11.67
C ARG A 32 10.02 7.98 11.51
N GLN A 33 10.75 8.61 12.43
CA GLN A 33 12.19 8.41 12.55
C GLN A 33 12.50 6.89 12.57
N PRO A 34 13.54 6.43 11.86
CA PRO A 34 13.97 5.04 11.93
C PRO A 34 14.19 4.62 13.39
N SER A 35 13.81 3.38 13.67
CA SER A 35 13.99 2.71 14.95
C SER A 35 14.23 1.23 14.68
N GLU A 36 14.71 0.47 15.65
CA GLU A 36 14.93 -0.98 15.52
C GLU A 36 13.69 -1.81 15.13
N ARG A 37 12.48 -1.25 15.24
CA ARG A 37 11.24 -1.96 14.94
C ARG A 37 10.99 -2.12 13.44
N ASP A 38 10.50 -3.30 13.09
CA ASP A 38 9.89 -3.60 11.81
C ASP A 38 8.65 -2.74 11.56
N VAL A 39 8.30 -2.61 10.29
CA VAL A 39 7.23 -1.73 9.84
C VAL A 39 6.19 -2.52 9.07
N VAL A 40 4.93 -2.39 9.50
CA VAL A 40 3.78 -3.00 8.83
C VAL A 40 2.90 -1.92 8.22
N PHE A 41 2.75 -1.97 6.89
CA PHE A 41 1.76 -1.21 6.14
C PHE A 41 0.54 -2.08 5.88
N ARG A 42 -0.64 -1.55 6.19
CA ARG A 42 -1.91 -2.26 6.01
C ARG A 42 -2.92 -1.35 5.33
N CYS A 43 -3.42 -1.78 4.17
CA CYS A 43 -4.43 -1.02 3.43
C CYS A 43 -5.35 -1.94 2.62
N THR A 44 -6.39 -1.33 2.07
CA THR A 44 -7.27 -1.94 1.09
C THR A 44 -7.48 -0.99 -0.10
N GLY A 45 -7.60 -1.55 -1.31
CA GLY A 45 -7.82 -0.79 -2.55
C GLY A 45 -6.88 0.42 -2.71
N THR A 46 -7.45 1.61 -2.92
CA THR A 46 -6.70 2.85 -3.14
C THR A 46 -5.90 3.35 -1.93
N GLY A 47 -6.12 2.77 -0.74
CA GLY A 47 -5.38 3.12 0.48
C GLY A 47 -3.87 2.86 0.40
N VAL A 48 -3.40 2.12 -0.61
CA VAL A 48 -1.97 1.91 -0.89
C VAL A 48 -1.27 3.13 -1.48
N ALA A 49 -2.01 4.08 -2.05
CA ALA A 49 -1.44 5.24 -2.73
C ALA A 49 -0.39 6.02 -1.89
N PRO A 50 -0.63 6.38 -0.60
CA PRO A 50 0.40 7.00 0.22
C PRO A 50 1.58 6.07 0.53
N PHE A 51 1.33 4.77 0.72
CA PHE A 51 2.39 3.80 1.02
C PHE A 51 3.37 3.62 -0.12
N ARG A 52 2.90 3.71 -1.37
CA ARG A 52 3.77 3.60 -2.55
C ARG A 52 4.98 4.53 -2.47
N ASN A 53 4.75 5.79 -2.08
CA ASN A 53 5.82 6.77 -1.98
C ASN A 53 6.65 6.57 -0.71
N THR A 54 5.99 6.30 0.42
CA THR A 54 6.65 6.00 1.69
C THR A 54 7.63 4.83 1.60
N ILE A 55 7.24 3.73 0.96
CA ILE A 55 8.06 2.54 0.77
C ILE A 55 9.26 2.87 -0.12
N ALA A 56 9.02 3.49 -1.28
CA ALA A 56 10.09 3.90 -2.19
C ALA A 56 11.11 4.79 -1.49
N TYR A 57 10.65 5.85 -0.83
CA TYR A 57 11.50 6.77 -0.08
C TYR A 57 12.31 6.08 1.02
N THR A 58 11.72 5.10 1.71
CA THR A 58 12.42 4.35 2.77
C THR A 58 13.63 3.59 2.22
N PHE A 59 13.46 2.88 1.12
CA PHE A 59 14.51 2.05 0.52
C PHE A 59 15.52 2.86 -0.33
N GLU A 60 15.08 3.97 -0.94
CA GLU A 60 15.95 4.88 -1.71
C GLU A 60 16.91 5.64 -0.79
N GLU A 61 16.45 6.05 0.39
CA GLU A 61 17.24 6.81 1.37
C GLU A 61 17.98 5.93 2.39
N GLY A 62 17.98 4.60 2.20
CA GLY A 62 18.62 3.63 3.11
C GLY A 62 18.04 3.69 4.54
N ARG A 63 16.79 4.12 4.67
CA ARG A 63 16.14 4.24 5.98
C ARG A 63 15.71 2.88 6.49
N ASP A 64 15.72 1.84 5.68
CA ASP A 64 15.42 0.47 6.07
C ASP A 64 16.43 -0.11 7.08
N VAL A 65 17.62 0.50 7.22
CA VAL A 65 18.62 0.16 8.24
C VAL A 65 18.54 1.13 9.43
N TYR A 66 18.61 0.59 10.65
CA TYR A 66 18.76 1.36 11.88
C TYR A 66 19.96 0.86 12.69
N GLU A 67 20.93 1.74 12.95
CA GLU A 67 22.16 1.43 13.70
C GLU A 67 22.94 0.20 13.18
N GLY A 68 22.86 -0.04 11.87
CA GLY A 68 23.53 -1.17 11.21
C GLY A 68 22.69 -2.45 11.14
N THR A 69 21.49 -2.44 11.69
CA THR A 69 20.54 -3.55 11.64
C THR A 69 19.49 -3.31 10.55
N GLU A 70 19.34 -4.25 9.63
CA GLU A 70 18.24 -4.28 8.65
C GLU A 70 16.91 -4.56 9.34
N ARG A 71 15.83 -3.97 8.83
CA ARG A 71 14.49 -4.06 9.40
C ARG A 71 13.54 -4.60 8.37
N ASP A 72 12.55 -5.37 8.80
CA ASP A 72 11.53 -5.91 7.92
C ASP A 72 10.43 -4.89 7.64
N PHE A 73 10.02 -4.84 6.38
CA PHE A 73 8.93 -4.01 5.90
C PHE A 73 7.87 -4.88 5.25
N TRP A 74 6.69 -4.91 5.85
CA TRP A 74 5.57 -5.69 5.37
C TRP A 74 4.51 -4.79 4.74
N LEU A 75 4.05 -5.13 3.54
CA LEU A 75 2.88 -4.51 2.91
C LEU A 75 1.78 -5.55 2.74
N PHE A 76 0.73 -5.41 3.55
CA PHE A 76 -0.51 -6.16 3.38
C PHE A 76 -1.53 -5.31 2.62
N LEU A 77 -1.88 -5.75 1.41
CA LEU A 77 -2.81 -5.05 0.50
C LEU A 77 -4.02 -5.92 0.22
N GLY A 78 -5.18 -5.54 0.80
CA GLY A 78 -6.43 -6.23 0.55
C GLY A 78 -7.21 -5.70 -0.64
N THR A 79 -7.63 -6.58 -1.53
CA THR A 79 -8.49 -6.25 -2.67
C THR A 79 -9.55 -7.34 -2.92
N GLY A 80 -10.47 -7.08 -3.86
CA GLY A 80 -11.49 -8.04 -4.25
C GLY A 80 -10.90 -9.13 -5.14
N TRP A 81 -10.29 -8.67 -6.25
CA TRP A 81 -9.77 -9.49 -7.33
C TRP A 81 -8.31 -9.18 -7.63
N GLU A 82 -7.65 -10.07 -8.36
CA GLU A 82 -6.25 -9.93 -8.78
C GLU A 82 -6.00 -8.63 -9.58
N ASP A 83 -6.92 -8.28 -10.48
CA ASP A 83 -6.86 -7.07 -11.31
C ASP A 83 -7.00 -5.76 -10.50
N ASP A 84 -7.54 -5.84 -9.28
CA ASP A 84 -7.71 -4.68 -8.39
C ASP A 84 -6.41 -4.32 -7.63
N VAL A 85 -5.37 -5.17 -7.71
CA VAL A 85 -4.12 -4.98 -6.96
C VAL A 85 -3.28 -3.88 -7.57
N ALA A 86 -3.50 -2.65 -7.10
CA ALA A 86 -2.74 -1.49 -7.54
C ALA A 86 -1.22 -1.65 -7.27
N TYR A 87 -0.43 -1.41 -8.31
CA TYR A 87 1.04 -1.45 -8.29
C TYR A 87 1.66 -2.83 -7.98
N ARG A 88 0.93 -3.92 -8.21
CA ARG A 88 1.38 -5.28 -7.93
C ARG A 88 2.80 -5.60 -8.43
N GLU A 89 3.03 -5.48 -9.74
CA GLU A 89 4.35 -5.78 -10.35
C GLU A 89 5.49 -4.93 -9.79
N LYS A 90 5.18 -3.75 -9.23
CA LYS A 90 6.18 -2.90 -8.59
C LYS A 90 6.56 -3.44 -7.21
N PHE A 91 5.58 -3.88 -6.43
CA PHE A 91 5.82 -4.41 -5.10
C PHE A 91 6.42 -5.82 -5.14
N GLU A 92 5.99 -6.67 -6.07
CA GLU A 92 6.59 -8.00 -6.29
C GLU A 92 8.07 -7.87 -6.64
N ARG A 93 8.40 -7.02 -7.63
CA ARG A 93 9.80 -6.76 -8.00
C ARG A 93 10.64 -6.18 -6.87
N LEU A 94 10.03 -5.39 -5.99
CA LEU A 94 10.73 -4.85 -4.82
C LEU A 94 11.01 -5.97 -3.81
N ALA A 95 10.06 -6.87 -3.59
CA ALA A 95 10.22 -8.04 -2.70
C ALA A 95 11.25 -9.02 -3.25
N ASP A 96 11.22 -9.31 -4.56
CA ASP A 96 12.22 -10.15 -5.22
C ASP A 96 13.64 -9.57 -5.14
N GLY A 97 13.75 -8.25 -5.05
CA GLY A 97 15.03 -7.55 -5.00
C GLY A 97 15.55 -7.26 -3.59
N ARG A 98 14.75 -7.51 -2.54
CA ARG A 98 15.06 -7.14 -1.16
C ARG A 98 14.49 -8.15 -0.16
N ASP A 99 15.38 -8.87 0.51
CA ASP A 99 15.02 -9.88 1.49
C ASP A 99 14.21 -9.33 2.67
N ASN A 100 14.36 -8.03 2.98
CA ASN A 100 13.68 -7.34 4.07
C ASN A 100 12.38 -6.61 3.65
N PHE A 101 11.87 -6.85 2.44
CA PHE A 101 10.56 -6.35 2.00
C PHE A 101 9.61 -7.49 1.65
N HIS A 102 8.47 -7.52 2.33
CA HIS A 102 7.47 -8.58 2.21
C HIS A 102 6.17 -8.01 1.67
N PHE A 103 5.77 -8.43 0.48
CA PHE A 103 4.49 -8.05 -0.12
C PHE A 103 3.47 -9.18 0.00
N VAL A 104 2.34 -8.90 0.66
CA VAL A 104 1.28 -9.86 0.94
C VAL A 104 -0.06 -9.34 0.40
N PRO A 105 -0.38 -9.61 -0.87
CA PRO A 105 -1.71 -9.33 -1.41
C PRO A 105 -2.75 -10.27 -0.80
N THR A 106 -3.92 -9.74 -0.41
CA THR A 106 -5.03 -10.53 0.12
C THR A 106 -6.28 -10.37 -0.76
N LEU A 107 -6.70 -11.41 -1.45
CA LEU A 107 -7.77 -11.37 -2.46
C LEU A 107 -9.06 -12.01 -1.95
N SER A 108 -10.01 -11.18 -1.52
CA SER A 108 -11.20 -11.64 -0.78
C SER A 108 -12.26 -12.35 -1.61
N ARG A 109 -12.19 -12.31 -2.94
CA ARG A 109 -13.19 -12.92 -3.85
C ARG A 109 -12.57 -13.86 -4.89
N GLU A 110 -11.26 -13.93 -4.96
CA GLU A 110 -10.53 -14.61 -6.04
C GLU A 110 -10.62 -16.15 -5.93
N GLU A 111 -10.78 -16.68 -4.71
CA GLU A 111 -10.92 -18.14 -4.45
C GLU A 111 -12.09 -18.80 -5.18
N TYR A 112 -13.07 -18.01 -5.64
CA TYR A 112 -14.25 -18.52 -6.33
C TYR A 112 -14.03 -18.70 -7.85
N LEU A 113 -12.98 -18.11 -8.44
CA LEU A 113 -12.82 -18.01 -9.89
C LEU A 113 -11.45 -18.43 -10.43
N THR A 114 -10.40 -18.52 -9.62
CA THR A 114 -9.05 -18.88 -10.07
C THR A 114 -8.33 -19.83 -9.10
N ASP A 115 -7.18 -20.35 -9.53
CA ASP A 115 -6.29 -21.20 -8.72
C ASP A 115 -5.38 -20.37 -7.79
N TRP A 116 -5.86 -19.21 -7.29
CA TRP A 116 -5.11 -18.35 -6.38
C TRP A 116 -4.72 -19.11 -5.11
N ASP A 117 -3.41 -19.24 -4.87
CA ASP A 117 -2.84 -19.95 -3.73
C ASP A 117 -2.38 -19.02 -2.58
N GLY A 118 -2.52 -17.71 -2.79
CA GLY A 118 -2.18 -16.68 -1.80
C GLY A 118 -3.26 -16.46 -0.74
N GLU A 119 -3.15 -15.33 -0.05
CA GLU A 119 -4.05 -14.99 1.06
C GLU A 119 -5.44 -14.58 0.55
N THR A 120 -6.50 -15.14 1.13
CA THR A 120 -7.91 -14.83 0.77
C THR A 120 -8.70 -14.19 1.91
N ARG A 121 -8.15 -14.22 3.13
CA ARG A 121 -8.77 -13.61 4.30
C ARG A 121 -8.63 -12.09 4.27
N TYR A 122 -9.43 -11.41 5.08
CA TYR A 122 -9.27 -9.97 5.24
C TYR A 122 -7.91 -9.64 5.86
N VAL A 123 -7.36 -8.51 5.45
CA VAL A 123 -6.00 -8.05 5.79
C VAL A 123 -5.67 -8.10 7.29
N GLN A 124 -6.64 -7.86 8.19
CA GLN A 124 -6.43 -7.97 9.64
C GLN A 124 -6.23 -9.41 10.14
N GLN A 125 -6.85 -10.39 9.49
CA GLN A 125 -6.72 -11.81 9.85
C GLN A 125 -5.43 -12.38 9.28
N THR A 126 -5.09 -11.98 8.06
CA THR A 126 -3.81 -12.34 7.44
C THR A 126 -2.65 -11.79 8.27
N LEU A 127 -2.68 -10.53 8.70
CA LEU A 127 -1.62 -9.98 9.56
C LEU A 127 -1.36 -10.84 10.82
N LEU A 128 -2.41 -11.31 11.49
CA LEU A 128 -2.26 -12.16 12.68
C LEU A 128 -1.54 -13.48 12.38
N LYS A 129 -1.81 -14.10 11.23
CA LYS A 129 -1.14 -15.33 10.80
C LYS A 129 0.38 -15.17 10.72
N TYR A 130 0.86 -14.01 10.25
CA TYR A 130 2.29 -13.73 10.08
C TYR A 130 2.96 -13.27 11.39
N VAL A 131 2.21 -12.65 12.30
CA VAL A 131 2.75 -12.22 13.61
C VAL A 131 2.74 -13.39 14.62
N GLU A 132 1.77 -14.29 14.55
CA GLU A 132 1.65 -15.43 15.47
C GLU A 132 2.53 -16.64 15.07
N SER A 133 2.97 -16.74 13.81
CA SER A 133 3.84 -17.82 13.35
C SER A 133 5.32 -17.65 13.76
N GLU A 134 5.69 -16.48 14.27
CA GLU A 134 7.03 -16.12 14.77
C GLU A 134 7.18 -16.37 16.30
N GLY A 135 6.23 -17.06 16.93
CA GLY A 135 6.16 -17.31 18.39
C GLY A 135 6.48 -18.73 18.83
#